data_AF-A0A3A4JMU9-F1
#
_entry.id   AF-A0A3A4JMU9-F1
#
_cell.length_a   1.000
_cell.length_b   1.000
_cell.length_c   1.000
_cell.angle_alpha   90.00
_cell.angle_beta   90.00
_cell.angle_gamma   90.00
#
_symmetry.space_group_name_H-M   'P 1'
#
loop_
_entity.id
_entity.type
_entity.pdbx_description
1 polymer ?
#
loop_
_entity_poly.entity_id
_entity_poly.type
_entity_poly.pdbx_seq_one_letter_code
_entity_poly.pdbx_strand_id
1 'polypeptide(L)'
;MTTATRVELRTAGHLSLARAISSFQNLIVFDNAWTGITTTIEQVAAADETALTAIVGSILSDLEEALLGAAWLQDYVVDVEIQNIREAALAAASRLPDSLGSVVQDVDQVFGNEFGAFAEVCYTSLRDGLREQRSTLVGELARLLAAEQSEGDLFKNILCGIASGMTVGGLVATAVPPHVTGPIIVGAGATALKAFKCDLNDLAQKKNWRFT
;
A
#
# COMPACT_ATOMS: atom_id res chain seq x y z
N MET A 1 -25.28 26.67 3.44
CA MET A 1 -24.00 26.30 4.05
C MET A 1 -24.14 24.89 4.61
N THR A 2 -23.62 23.89 3.91
CA THR A 2 -23.34 22.58 4.50
C THR A 2 -22.10 22.74 5.38
N THR A 3 -22.19 22.38 6.66
CA THR A 3 -21.00 22.20 7.49
C THR A 3 -20.23 21.03 6.92
N ALA A 4 -19.03 21.29 6.39
CA ALA A 4 -18.14 20.22 5.91
C ALA A 4 -17.92 19.22 7.05
N THR A 5 -18.30 17.97 6.84
CA THR A 5 -18.11 16.88 7.80
C THR A 5 -16.62 16.75 8.05
N ARG A 6 -16.15 17.08 9.25
CA ARG A 6 -14.74 16.92 9.57
C ARG A 6 -14.42 15.44 9.67
N VAL A 7 -13.51 15.00 8.80
CA VAL A 7 -12.88 13.70 8.89
C VAL A 7 -11.91 13.75 10.06
N GLU A 8 -12.30 13.11 11.17
CA GLU A 8 -11.53 13.08 12.42
C GLU A 8 -11.24 11.62 12.81
N LEU A 9 -10.11 11.40 13.48
CA LEU A 9 -9.75 10.12 14.08
C LEU A 9 -9.58 10.28 15.58
N ARG A 10 -10.09 9.31 16.35
CA ARG A 10 -9.71 9.14 17.76
C ARG A 10 -8.30 8.52 17.82
N THR A 11 -7.63 8.59 18.98
CA THR A 11 -6.28 8.05 19.19
C THR A 11 -6.11 6.61 18.69
N ALA A 12 -7.11 5.74 18.91
CA ALA A 12 -7.08 4.36 18.41
C ALA A 12 -7.10 4.29 16.86
N GLY A 13 -7.89 5.15 16.20
CA GLY A 13 -7.93 5.23 14.74
C GLY A 13 -6.65 5.77 14.12
N HIS A 14 -5.99 6.75 14.76
CA HIS A 14 -4.64 7.17 14.36
C HIS A 14 -3.62 6.03 14.44
N LEU A 15 -3.70 5.19 15.49
CA LEU A 15 -2.81 4.04 15.65
C LEU A 15 -3.10 2.95 14.61
N SER A 16 -4.37 2.64 14.33
CA SER A 16 -4.75 1.70 13.27
C SER A 16 -4.29 2.16 11.89
N LEU A 17 -4.50 3.44 11.56
CA LEU A 17 -4.04 4.03 10.30
C LEU A 17 -2.51 3.95 10.16
N ALA A 18 -1.76 4.29 11.22
CA ALA A 18 -0.30 4.23 11.21
C ALA A 18 0.22 2.79 11.00
N ARG A 19 -0.39 1.80 11.66
CA ARG A 19 -0.05 0.37 11.47
C ARG A 19 -0.38 -0.14 10.07
N ALA A 20 -1.56 0.20 9.55
CA ALA A 20 -1.94 -0.15 8.19
C ALA A 20 -0.94 0.41 7.16
N ILE A 21 -0.63 1.70 7.24
CA ILE A 21 0.32 2.35 6.33
C ILE A 21 1.73 1.74 6.48
N SER A 22 2.20 1.52 7.71
CA SER A 22 3.53 0.93 7.95
C SER A 22 3.66 -0.47 7.38
N SER A 23 2.69 -1.36 7.64
CA SER A 23 2.72 -2.73 7.11
C SER A 23 2.64 -2.76 5.59
N PHE A 24 1.81 -1.92 4.96
CA PHE A 24 1.78 -1.78 3.50
C PHE A 24 3.12 -1.30 2.92
N GLN A 25 3.75 -0.29 3.53
CA GLN A 25 5.05 0.22 3.10
C GLN A 25 6.16 -0.82 3.27
N ASN A 26 6.19 -1.53 4.39
CA ASN A 26 7.16 -2.58 4.66
C ASN A 26 7.06 -3.71 3.63
N LEU A 27 5.85 -4.17 3.28
CA LEU A 27 5.66 -5.24 2.30
C LEU A 27 6.21 -4.85 0.91
N ILE A 28 6.02 -3.61 0.45
CA ILE A 28 6.63 -3.14 -0.81
C ILE A 28 8.17 -3.08 -0.71
N VAL A 29 8.72 -2.69 0.44
CA VAL A 29 10.18 -2.69 0.66
C VAL A 29 10.74 -4.11 0.68
N PHE A 30 10.04 -5.06 1.31
CA PHE A 30 10.44 -6.47 1.36
C PHE A 30 10.33 -7.16 -0.02
N ASP A 31 9.36 -6.81 -0.86
CA ASP A 31 9.25 -7.30 -2.23
C ASP A 31 10.49 -6.97 -3.07
N ASN A 32 10.91 -5.70 -2.99
CA ASN A 32 12.10 -5.19 -3.67
C ASN A 32 13.39 -5.83 -3.12
N ALA A 33 13.48 -5.98 -1.79
CA ALA A 33 14.59 -6.68 -1.16
C ALA A 33 14.67 -8.16 -1.60
N TRP A 34 13.52 -8.85 -1.67
CA TRP A 34 13.43 -10.23 -2.15
C TRP A 34 13.85 -10.34 -3.63
N THR A 35 13.37 -9.45 -4.48
CA THR A 35 13.77 -9.37 -5.90
C THR A 35 15.29 -9.17 -6.04
N GLY A 36 15.89 -8.32 -5.20
CA GLY A 36 17.35 -8.12 -5.18
C GLY A 36 18.12 -9.36 -4.73
N ILE A 37 17.66 -10.04 -3.68
CA ILE A 37 18.26 -11.28 -3.15
C ILE A 37 18.26 -12.39 -4.20
N THR A 38 17.09 -12.67 -4.77
CA THR A 38 16.86 -13.76 -5.74
C THR A 38 17.64 -13.60 -7.05
N THR A 39 18.02 -12.37 -7.41
CA THR A 39 18.80 -12.06 -8.62
C THR A 39 20.30 -11.95 -8.39
N THR A 40 20.78 -12.03 -7.13
CA THR A 40 22.20 -11.82 -6.79
C THR A 40 22.86 -12.94 -5.99
N ILE A 41 22.09 -13.81 -5.31
CA ILE A 41 22.67 -14.94 -4.56
C ILE A 41 22.92 -16.13 -5.49
N GLU A 42 24.20 -16.51 -5.64
CA GLU A 42 24.60 -17.76 -6.31
C GLU A 42 24.73 -18.94 -5.33
N GLN A 43 25.08 -18.68 -4.07
CA GLN A 43 25.13 -19.66 -2.97
C GLN A 43 24.81 -18.96 -1.64
N VAL A 44 23.98 -19.58 -0.80
CA VAL A 44 23.61 -19.07 0.54
C VAL A 44 24.68 -19.48 1.57
N ALA A 45 25.26 -18.52 2.29
CA ALA A 45 26.06 -18.81 3.49
C ALA A 45 25.18 -18.88 4.74
N ALA A 46 25.66 -19.51 5.82
CA ALA A 46 24.90 -19.65 7.08
C ALA A 46 24.49 -18.30 7.73
N ALA A 47 25.24 -17.23 7.46
CA ALA A 47 24.86 -15.88 7.87
C ALA A 47 23.65 -15.35 7.07
N ASP A 48 23.59 -15.66 5.77
CA ASP A 48 22.50 -15.29 4.88
C ASP A 48 21.24 -16.09 5.21
N GLU A 49 21.34 -17.38 5.53
CA GLU A 49 20.21 -18.22 6.00
C GLU A 49 19.52 -17.60 7.23
N THR A 50 20.30 -17.09 8.19
CA THR A 50 19.77 -16.41 9.39
C THR A 50 19.05 -15.11 9.01
N ALA A 51 19.63 -14.31 8.11
CA ALA A 51 19.04 -13.06 7.65
C ALA A 51 17.76 -13.29 6.83
N LEU A 52 17.76 -14.26 5.91
CA LEU A 52 16.61 -14.68 5.11
C LEU A 52 15.46 -15.15 6.01
N THR A 53 15.75 -15.97 7.01
CA THR A 53 14.74 -16.43 7.98
C THR A 53 14.13 -15.27 8.77
N ALA A 54 14.93 -14.27 9.16
CA ALA A 54 14.44 -13.07 9.84
C ALA A 54 13.59 -12.16 8.93
N ILE A 55 13.96 -12.01 7.65
CA ILE A 55 13.18 -11.29 6.64
C ILE A 55 11.83 -11.99 6.41
N VAL A 56 11.83 -13.31 6.22
CA VAL A 56 10.61 -14.11 6.05
C VAL A 56 9.70 -14.01 7.28
N GLY A 57 10.25 -14.07 8.50
CA GLY A 57 9.48 -13.84 9.73
C GLY A 57 8.86 -12.45 9.80
N SER A 58 9.59 -11.42 9.37
CA SER A 58 9.09 -10.03 9.32
C SER A 58 7.95 -9.88 8.31
N ILE A 59 8.11 -10.43 7.11
CA ILE A 59 7.07 -10.47 6.06
C ILE A 59 5.79 -11.15 6.58
N LEU A 60 5.92 -12.32 7.22
CA LEU A 60 4.76 -13.06 7.73
C LEU A 60 3.98 -12.24 8.79
N SER A 61 4.68 -11.48 9.62
CA SER A 61 4.08 -10.56 10.60
C SER A 61 3.40 -9.38 9.90
N ASP A 62 4.07 -8.72 8.97
CA ASP A 62 3.52 -7.56 8.27
C ASP A 62 2.35 -7.92 7.35
N LEU A 63 2.28 -9.15 6.82
CA LEU A 63 1.10 -9.68 6.12
C LEU A 63 -0.12 -9.84 7.04
N GLU A 64 0.07 -10.14 8.33
CA GLU A 64 -1.02 -10.16 9.33
C GLU A 64 -1.47 -8.76 9.70
N GLU A 65 -0.52 -7.86 9.97
CA GLU A 65 -0.82 -6.46 10.27
C GLU A 65 -1.49 -5.73 9.09
N ALA A 66 -1.07 -6.02 7.85
CA ALA A 66 -1.67 -5.47 6.64
C ALA A 66 -3.12 -5.92 6.47
N LEU A 67 -3.46 -7.20 6.73
CA LEU A 67 -4.85 -7.66 6.65
C LEU A 67 -5.74 -6.97 7.70
N LEU A 68 -5.25 -6.83 8.94
CA LEU A 68 -5.98 -6.11 10.00
C LEU A 68 -6.12 -4.62 9.66
N GLY A 69 -5.08 -4.00 9.11
CA GLY A 69 -5.07 -2.61 8.66
C GLY A 69 -6.01 -2.36 7.49
N ALA A 70 -6.09 -3.28 6.52
CA ALA A 70 -6.97 -3.21 5.37
C ALA A 70 -8.45 -3.37 5.76
N ALA A 71 -8.76 -4.30 6.67
CA ALA A 71 -10.10 -4.43 7.23
C ALA A 71 -10.54 -3.14 7.94
N TRP A 72 -9.69 -2.60 8.83
CA TRP A 72 -9.98 -1.32 9.50
C TRP A 72 -10.14 -0.15 8.52
N LEU A 73 -9.31 -0.09 7.47
CA LEU A 73 -9.38 0.97 6.46
C LEU A 73 -10.68 0.88 5.64
N GLN A 74 -11.12 -0.33 5.29
CA GLN A 74 -12.40 -0.56 4.63
C GLN A 74 -13.58 -0.13 5.51
N ASP A 75 -13.62 -0.57 6.76
CA ASP A 75 -14.66 -0.17 7.72
C ASP A 75 -14.72 1.36 7.86
N TYR A 76 -13.57 2.02 8.01
CA TYR A 76 -13.48 3.48 8.13
C TYR A 76 -13.96 4.22 6.87
N VAL A 77 -13.64 3.73 5.68
CA VAL A 77 -14.06 4.32 4.40
C VAL A 77 -15.57 4.15 4.16
N VAL A 78 -16.15 3.05 4.63
CA VAL A 78 -17.60 2.83 4.63
C VAL A 78 -18.31 3.74 5.63
N ASP A 79 -17.82 3.83 6.88
CA ASP A 79 -18.42 4.63 7.95
C ASP A 79 -18.38 6.14 7.69
N VAL A 80 -17.29 6.64 7.08
CA VAL A 80 -17.09 8.09 6.83
C VAL A 80 -17.53 8.51 5.43
N GLU A 81 -17.75 7.56 4.52
CA GLU A 81 -17.96 7.73 3.08
C GLU A 81 -16.76 8.35 2.34
N ILE A 82 -16.36 7.73 1.23
CA ILE A 82 -15.15 8.14 0.49
C ILE A 82 -15.21 9.59 -0.03
N GLN A 83 -16.39 10.12 -0.38
CA GLN A 83 -16.52 11.50 -0.86
C GLN A 83 -16.15 12.51 0.24
N ASN A 84 -16.56 12.27 1.49
CA ASN A 84 -16.20 13.14 2.63
C ASN A 84 -14.68 13.10 2.88
N ILE A 85 -14.06 11.92 2.77
CA ILE A 85 -12.59 11.74 2.87
C ILE A 85 -11.88 12.51 1.75
N ARG A 86 -12.35 12.37 0.51
CA ARG A 86 -11.81 13.04 -0.69
C ARG A 86 -11.90 14.56 -0.58
N GLU A 87 -13.08 15.09 -0.25
CA GLU A 87 -13.29 16.53 -0.07
C GLU A 87 -12.40 17.11 1.04
N ALA A 88 -12.30 16.43 2.18
CA ALA A 88 -11.43 16.83 3.27
C ALA A 88 -9.94 16.79 2.89
N ALA A 89 -9.50 15.76 2.17
CA ALA A 89 -8.13 15.64 1.68
C ALA A 89 -7.76 16.73 0.67
N LEU A 90 -8.64 17.04 -0.30
CA LEU A 90 -8.45 18.15 -1.25
C LEU A 90 -8.43 19.51 -0.53
N ALA A 91 -9.33 19.73 0.43
CA ALA A 91 -9.35 20.95 1.24
C ALA A 91 -8.09 21.11 2.11
N ALA A 92 -7.55 20.02 2.65
CA ALA A 92 -6.27 20.01 3.37
C ALA A 92 -5.08 20.27 2.44
N ALA A 93 -5.04 19.60 1.28
CA ALA A 93 -3.99 19.73 0.27
C ALA A 93 -3.86 21.17 -0.25
N SER A 94 -4.98 21.90 -0.40
CA SER A 94 -4.99 23.32 -0.79
C SER A 94 -4.26 24.28 0.17
N ARG A 95 -3.87 23.80 1.36
CA ARG A 95 -3.17 24.57 2.41
C ARG A 95 -1.73 24.10 2.63
N LEU A 96 -1.28 23.08 1.89
CA LEU A 96 0.09 22.58 1.92
C LEU A 96 0.94 23.32 0.87
N PRO A 97 2.28 23.25 0.96
CA PRO A 97 3.15 23.72 -0.13
C PRO A 97 2.80 23.02 -1.44
N ASP A 98 2.91 23.72 -2.57
CA ASP A 98 2.51 23.22 -3.90
C ASP A 98 3.09 21.84 -4.23
N SER A 99 4.34 21.58 -3.84
CA SER A 99 5.05 20.30 -4.03
C SER A 99 4.44 19.09 -3.31
N LEU A 100 3.53 19.32 -2.35
CA LEU A 100 2.74 18.29 -1.68
C LEU A 100 1.25 18.42 -2.03
N GLY A 101 0.74 19.65 -2.14
CA GLY A 101 -0.66 19.91 -2.49
C GLY A 101 -1.04 19.41 -3.88
N SER A 102 -0.14 19.53 -4.87
CA SER A 102 -0.41 19.06 -6.24
C SER A 102 -0.53 17.54 -6.31
N VAL A 103 0.25 16.78 -5.52
CA VAL A 103 0.23 15.31 -5.53
C VAL A 103 -1.16 14.75 -5.27
N VAL A 104 -1.89 15.34 -4.31
CA VAL A 104 -3.26 14.91 -3.99
C VAL A 104 -4.22 15.25 -5.14
N GLN A 105 -4.06 16.41 -5.77
CA GLN A 105 -4.87 16.84 -6.92
C GLN A 105 -4.62 15.99 -8.16
N ASP A 106 -3.36 15.68 -8.46
CA ASP A 106 -2.94 14.84 -9.59
C ASP A 106 -3.46 13.41 -9.43
N VAL A 107 -3.38 12.85 -8.21
CA VAL A 107 -3.89 11.51 -7.92
C VAL A 107 -5.42 11.49 -7.92
N ASP A 108 -6.08 12.53 -7.40
CA ASP A 108 -7.54 12.69 -7.47
C ASP A 108 -8.07 12.80 -8.91
N GLN A 109 -7.35 13.52 -9.79
CA GLN A 109 -7.72 13.64 -11.20
C GLN A 109 -7.68 12.29 -11.93
N VAL A 110 -6.81 11.36 -11.51
CA VAL A 110 -6.66 10.05 -12.16
C VAL A 110 -7.58 8.99 -11.52
N PHE A 111 -7.65 8.95 -10.18
CA PHE A 111 -8.27 7.84 -9.42
C PHE A 111 -9.44 8.28 -8.52
N GLY A 112 -9.85 9.55 -8.53
CA GLY A 112 -10.85 10.11 -7.60
C GLY A 112 -12.25 9.47 -7.65
N ASN A 113 -12.57 8.76 -8.74
CA ASN A 113 -13.81 7.99 -8.88
C ASN A 113 -13.68 6.54 -8.36
N GLU A 114 -12.45 6.07 -8.11
CA GLU A 114 -12.11 4.67 -7.82
C GLU A 114 -11.67 4.47 -6.37
N PHE A 115 -11.30 5.54 -5.65
CA PHE A 115 -10.88 5.48 -4.25
C PHE A 115 -11.85 4.70 -3.33
N GLY A 116 -13.15 4.67 -3.65
CA GLY A 116 -14.13 3.90 -2.88
C GLY A 116 -13.93 2.39 -3.00
N ALA A 117 -13.51 1.92 -4.18
CA ALA A 117 -13.18 0.52 -4.43
C ALA A 117 -11.79 0.13 -3.92
N PHE A 118 -10.84 1.08 -3.83
CA PHE A 118 -9.45 0.78 -3.45
C PHE A 118 -9.30 0.17 -2.04
N ALA A 119 -10.12 0.59 -1.07
CA ALA A 119 -10.10 0.00 0.26
C ALA A 119 -10.67 -1.43 0.25
N GLU A 120 -11.71 -1.69 -0.55
CA GLU A 120 -12.29 -3.02 -0.72
C GLU A 120 -11.34 -3.97 -1.46
N VAL A 121 -10.70 -3.50 -2.54
CA VAL A 121 -9.66 -4.22 -3.27
C VAL A 121 -8.48 -4.56 -2.36
N CYS A 122 -8.02 -3.61 -1.54
CA CYS A 122 -6.99 -3.86 -0.54
C CYS A 122 -7.36 -5.01 0.42
N TYR A 123 -8.53 -4.91 1.04
CA TYR A 123 -9.01 -5.92 1.98
C TYR A 123 -9.24 -7.29 1.32
N THR A 124 -9.88 -7.35 0.15
CA THR A 124 -10.18 -8.60 -0.54
C THR A 124 -8.93 -9.29 -1.07
N SER A 125 -8.00 -8.57 -1.73
CA SER A 125 -6.71 -9.12 -2.15
C SER A 125 -5.92 -9.70 -0.99
N LEU A 126 -5.83 -9.00 0.14
CA LEU A 126 -5.14 -9.52 1.33
C LEU A 126 -5.88 -10.71 1.94
N ARG A 127 -7.20 -10.63 2.15
CA ARG A 127 -8.00 -11.71 2.75
C ARG A 127 -7.88 -13.01 1.98
N ASP A 128 -8.02 -12.94 0.65
CA ASP A 128 -8.07 -14.13 -0.21
C ASP A 128 -6.66 -14.62 -0.58
N GLY A 129 -5.72 -13.70 -0.80
CA GLY A 129 -4.34 -14.02 -1.17
C GLY A 129 -3.43 -14.44 -0.02
N LEU A 130 -3.69 -14.03 1.23
CA LEU A 130 -2.78 -14.25 2.37
C LEU A 130 -2.32 -15.70 2.54
N ARG A 131 -3.23 -16.67 2.38
CA ARG A 131 -2.89 -18.10 2.55
C ARG A 131 -1.93 -18.59 1.46
N GLU A 132 -2.19 -18.21 0.22
CA GLU A 132 -1.33 -18.54 -0.93
C GLU A 132 0.05 -17.90 -0.73
N GLN A 133 0.07 -16.61 -0.40
CA GLN A 133 1.28 -15.82 -0.21
C GLN A 133 2.21 -16.36 0.89
N ARG A 134 1.66 -16.84 2.02
CA ARG A 134 2.45 -17.55 3.04
C ARG A 134 3.08 -18.84 2.50
N SER A 135 2.33 -19.60 1.70
CA SER A 135 2.82 -20.85 1.11
C SER A 135 3.91 -20.60 0.07
N THR A 136 3.72 -19.58 -0.77
CA THR A 136 4.71 -19.13 -1.77
C THR A 136 5.99 -18.68 -1.08
N LEU A 137 5.91 -17.80 -0.08
CA LEU A 137 7.07 -17.30 0.67
C LEU A 137 7.91 -18.42 1.30
N VAL A 138 7.27 -19.40 1.94
CA VAL A 138 7.98 -20.55 2.53
C VAL A 138 8.60 -21.45 1.45
N GLY A 139 7.92 -21.62 0.31
CA GLY A 139 8.44 -22.36 -0.84
C GLY A 139 9.66 -21.69 -1.49
N GLU A 140 9.58 -20.37 -1.72
CA GLU A 140 10.66 -19.58 -2.31
C GLU A 140 11.86 -19.45 -1.36
N LEU A 141 11.65 -19.37 -0.03
CA LEU A 141 12.73 -19.52 0.95
C LEU A 141 13.41 -20.89 0.82
N ALA A 142 12.64 -21.97 0.77
CA ALA A 142 13.21 -23.32 0.65
C ALA A 142 14.03 -23.49 -0.64
N ARG A 143 13.57 -22.92 -1.77
CA ARG A 143 14.32 -22.87 -3.03
C ARG A 143 15.63 -22.11 -2.89
N LEU A 144 15.61 -20.90 -2.32
CA LEU A 144 16.83 -20.11 -2.10
C LEU A 144 17.85 -20.84 -1.22
N LEU A 145 17.40 -21.45 -0.10
CA LEU A 145 18.29 -22.22 0.78
C LEU A 145 18.85 -23.49 0.10
N ALA A 146 18.14 -24.05 -0.88
CA ALA A 146 18.62 -25.15 -1.72
C ALA A 146 19.51 -24.70 -2.91
N ALA A 147 19.77 -23.40 -3.06
CA ALA A 147 20.42 -22.78 -4.23
C ALA A 147 19.69 -23.07 -5.56
N GLU A 148 18.36 -23.18 -5.51
CA GLU A 148 17.48 -23.25 -6.68
C GLU A 148 17.03 -21.85 -7.13
N GLN A 149 16.62 -21.73 -8.40
CA GLN A 149 16.08 -20.45 -8.90
C GLN A 149 14.72 -20.12 -8.28
N SER A 150 14.61 -18.89 -7.77
CA SER A 150 13.36 -18.29 -7.30
C SER A 150 12.72 -17.46 -8.42
N GLU A 151 11.38 -17.32 -8.40
CA GLU A 151 10.64 -16.52 -9.39
C GLU A 151 10.69 -14.99 -9.11
N GLY A 152 11.41 -14.59 -8.06
CA GLY A 152 11.89 -13.22 -7.79
C GLY A 152 10.85 -12.22 -7.29
N ASP A 153 9.65 -12.24 -7.84
CA ASP A 153 8.57 -11.31 -7.51
C ASP A 153 7.52 -12.05 -6.67
N LEU A 154 7.50 -11.69 -5.39
CA LEU A 154 6.95 -12.46 -4.27
C LEU A 154 5.46 -12.20 -4.11
N PHE A 155 5.04 -10.94 -4.21
CA PHE A 155 3.69 -10.50 -3.84
C PHE A 155 2.77 -10.15 -5.02
N LYS A 156 3.08 -10.57 -6.27
CA LYS A 156 2.26 -10.30 -7.50
C LYS A 156 0.75 -10.22 -7.27
N ASN A 157 0.18 -11.19 -6.55
CA ASN A 157 -1.27 -11.34 -6.37
C ASN A 157 -1.88 -10.35 -5.35
N ILE A 158 -1.07 -9.68 -4.52
CA ILE A 158 -1.52 -8.75 -3.46
C ILE A 158 -0.94 -7.33 -3.58
N LEU A 159 0.13 -7.10 -4.36
CA LEU A 159 0.78 -5.78 -4.51
C LEU A 159 -0.19 -4.68 -4.94
N CYS A 160 -1.11 -4.96 -5.87
CA CYS A 160 -2.12 -3.98 -6.28
C CYS A 160 -3.11 -3.65 -5.16
N GLY A 161 -3.48 -4.63 -4.33
CA GLY A 161 -4.28 -4.40 -3.13
C GLY A 161 -3.54 -3.55 -2.10
N ILE A 162 -2.26 -3.85 -1.83
CA ILE A 162 -1.40 -3.07 -0.93
C ILE A 162 -1.25 -1.63 -1.43
N ALA A 163 -0.99 -1.42 -2.72
CA ALA A 163 -0.84 -0.10 -3.32
C ALA A 163 -2.15 0.71 -3.33
N SER A 164 -3.29 0.05 -3.52
CA SER A 164 -4.63 0.65 -3.35
C SER A 164 -4.86 1.09 -1.89
N GLY A 165 -4.49 0.23 -0.93
CA GLY A 165 -4.53 0.51 0.51
C GLY A 165 -3.64 1.68 0.92
N MET A 166 -2.43 1.78 0.39
CA MET A 166 -1.57 2.95 0.59
C MET A 166 -2.17 4.22 0.02
N THR A 167 -2.79 4.15 -1.17
CA THR A 167 -3.38 5.32 -1.82
C THR A 167 -4.53 5.90 -0.98
N VAL A 168 -5.45 5.05 -0.50
CA VAL A 168 -6.57 5.47 0.36
C VAL A 168 -6.12 5.78 1.79
N GLY A 169 -5.21 5.01 2.38
CA GLY A 169 -4.64 5.29 3.70
C GLY A 169 -3.91 6.63 3.73
N GLY A 170 -3.17 6.96 2.67
CA GLY A 170 -2.60 8.28 2.45
C GLY A 170 -3.66 9.37 2.30
N LEU A 171 -4.79 9.10 1.65
CA LEU A 171 -5.89 10.06 1.49
C LEU A 171 -6.54 10.37 2.85
N VAL A 172 -6.79 9.35 3.67
CA VAL A 172 -7.23 9.50 5.07
C VAL A 172 -6.18 10.27 5.89
N ALA A 173 -4.89 9.94 5.78
CA ALA A 173 -3.80 10.67 6.43
C ALA A 173 -3.62 12.12 5.92
N THR A 174 -4.15 12.43 4.74
CA THR A 174 -4.21 13.81 4.21
C THR A 174 -5.43 14.53 4.77
N ALA A 175 -6.59 13.86 4.87
CA ALA A 175 -7.82 14.44 5.42
C ALA A 175 -7.69 14.76 6.93
N VAL A 176 -6.99 13.90 7.68
CA VAL A 176 -6.84 14.01 9.14
C VAL A 176 -5.52 14.70 9.51
N PRO A 177 -5.52 15.72 10.41
CA PRO A 177 -4.28 16.35 10.86
C PRO A 177 -3.34 15.39 11.63
N PRO A 178 -2.00 15.52 11.52
CA PRO A 178 -1.25 16.49 10.72
C PRO A 178 -1.04 16.02 9.26
N HIS A 179 -1.57 16.80 8.32
CA HIS A 179 -1.73 16.45 6.90
C HIS A 179 -0.45 16.19 6.07
N VAL A 180 0.75 16.42 6.62
CA VAL A 180 1.98 16.61 5.82
C VAL A 180 2.51 15.30 5.21
N THR A 181 2.37 14.17 5.90
CA THR A 181 2.83 12.87 5.40
C THR A 181 1.84 12.22 4.44
N GLY A 182 0.55 12.56 4.55
CA GLY A 182 -0.53 12.02 3.72
C GLY A 182 -0.22 12.04 2.20
N PRO A 183 0.07 13.22 1.60
CA PRO A 183 0.37 13.32 0.17
C PRO A 183 1.53 12.45 -0.31
N ILE A 184 2.55 12.26 0.53
CA ILE A 184 3.70 11.40 0.21
C ILE A 184 3.25 9.94 0.11
N ILE A 185 2.39 9.50 1.03
CA ILE A 185 1.85 8.14 1.08
C ILE A 185 0.85 7.90 -0.08
N VAL A 186 -0.01 8.89 -0.38
CA VAL A 186 -0.89 8.89 -1.57
C VAL A 186 -0.06 8.74 -2.84
N GLY A 187 0.96 9.58 -3.01
CA GLY A 187 1.83 9.57 -4.19
C GLY A 187 2.61 8.26 -4.34
N ALA A 188 3.08 7.68 -3.24
CA ALA A 188 3.75 6.38 -3.23
C ALA A 188 2.80 5.24 -3.67
N GLY A 189 1.60 5.15 -3.09
CA GLY A 189 0.59 4.17 -3.49
C GLY A 189 0.18 4.31 -4.95
N ALA A 190 -0.11 5.53 -5.39
CA ALA A 190 -0.45 5.85 -6.78
C ALA A 190 0.68 5.55 -7.78
N THR A 191 1.94 5.66 -7.35
CA THR A 191 3.11 5.30 -8.15
C THR A 191 3.29 3.79 -8.22
N ALA A 192 3.11 3.07 -7.10
CA ALA A 192 3.14 1.61 -7.06
C ALA A 192 2.06 1.00 -7.96
N LEU A 193 0.82 1.50 -7.90
CA LEU A 193 -0.27 1.08 -8.80
C LEU A 193 0.16 1.18 -10.28
N LYS A 194 0.78 2.30 -10.69
CA LYS A 194 1.27 2.48 -12.06
C LYS A 194 2.47 1.57 -12.39
N ALA A 195 3.42 1.40 -11.47
CA ALA A 195 4.65 0.65 -11.68
C ALA A 195 4.39 -0.85 -11.88
N PHE A 196 3.53 -1.44 -11.04
CA PHE A 196 3.10 -2.83 -11.13
C PHE A 196 2.04 -3.07 -12.22
N LYS A 197 1.67 -2.03 -12.99
CA LYS A 197 0.59 -2.05 -13.99
C LYS A 197 -0.72 -2.56 -13.42
N CYS A 198 -1.02 -2.14 -12.18
CA CYS A 198 -2.34 -2.26 -11.59
C CYS A 198 -3.29 -1.41 -12.43
N ASP A 199 -4.02 -2.10 -13.29
CA ASP A 199 -4.83 -1.54 -14.35
C ASP A 199 -6.16 -1.03 -13.75
N LEU A 200 -6.58 0.16 -14.17
CA LEU A 200 -7.68 0.98 -13.61
C LEU A 200 -9.16 0.59 -13.89
N ASN A 201 -10.00 1.60 -14.20
CA ASN A 201 -11.44 1.50 -14.58
C ASN A 201 -11.81 0.58 -15.77
N ASP A 202 -11.25 0.85 -16.95
CA ASP A 202 -11.71 0.36 -18.26
C ASP A 202 -11.20 -1.02 -18.75
N LEU A 203 -10.03 -1.56 -18.38
CA LEU A 203 -9.05 -1.12 -17.37
C LEU A 203 -8.23 0.11 -17.88
N ALA A 204 -7.82 1.01 -16.97
CA ALA A 204 -7.76 2.46 -17.26
C ALA A 204 -6.94 2.92 -18.48
N GLN A 205 -7.58 3.85 -19.19
CA GLN A 205 -7.10 4.44 -20.41
C GLN A 205 -6.05 5.55 -20.20
N LYS A 206 -4.84 5.13 -19.82
CA LYS A 206 -3.54 5.70 -20.20
C LYS A 206 -3.42 7.23 -20.28
N LYS A 207 -2.65 7.83 -19.35
CA LYS A 207 -1.77 8.96 -19.69
C LYS A 207 -0.37 8.77 -19.14
N ASN A 208 0.61 9.11 -19.99
CA ASN A 208 2.04 8.97 -19.72
C ASN A 208 2.49 10.01 -18.69
N TRP A 209 3.34 9.59 -17.75
CA TRP A 209 4.01 10.48 -16.82
C TRP A 209 5.51 10.48 -17.13
N ARG A 210 6.07 11.66 -17.39
CA ARG A 210 7.52 11.86 -17.39
C ARG A 210 7.91 12.31 -15.99
N PHE A 211 8.68 11.50 -15.30
CA PHE A 211 9.53 11.99 -14.23
C PHE A 211 10.82 12.49 -14.88
N THR A 212 11.17 13.75 -14.63
CA THR A 212 12.49 14.31 -14.89
C THR A 212 13.43 13.97 -13.75
#